data_AF-A0A1C4WXJ4-F1
#
_entry.id   AF-A0A1C4WXJ4-F1
#
_cell.length_a   1.000
_cell.length_b   1.000
_cell.length_c   1.000
_cell.angle_alpha   90.00
_cell.angle_beta   90.00
_cell.angle_gamma   90.00
#
_symmetry.space_group_name_H-M   'P 1'
#
loop_
_entity.id
_entity.type
_entity.pdbx_description
1 polymer ?
#
loop_
_entity_poly.entity_id
_entity_poly.type
_entity_poly.pdbx_seq_one_letter_code
_entity_poly.pdbx_strand_id
1 'polypeptide(L)'
;MPTSDLLTADRIDEIGALGPTSPDPAALVAELVGAVDAGRVADPDDTGYALLVAADILVRAGDLADALTLTTRAIAEQPEDDAHARSMRGGLLLRLGREDEGLAELTALRPLLETDPDATYLIDDLAEAGHTETALEWLTGALDAILERTRTQQHESEDAQDEAAAMIYGLTQRRHDLREEMGLPHDDYDNLADRLRAASDHALGALDDGPATLLFWPRAEFDELLVRWPALAGSYPTTWDEHRAQVERALANAAELGATDLGVVAGSVAGLASFAEQAASDPTDEETLDEYADSLDEVGPVTWPPGRNDACWCGSGAKYKKCCLPRSRD
;
A
#
# COMPACT_ATOMS: atom_id res chain seq x y z
N MET A 1 23.43 -24.05 -25.40
CA MET A 1 22.12 -23.41 -25.62
C MET A 1 22.02 -22.32 -24.58
N PRO A 2 21.86 -21.05 -24.96
CA PRO A 2 21.65 -20.02 -23.96
C PRO A 2 20.34 -20.36 -23.26
N THR A 3 20.35 -20.41 -21.94
CA THR A 3 19.15 -20.40 -21.11
C THR A 3 18.34 -19.19 -21.57
N SER A 4 17.24 -19.43 -22.27
CA SER A 4 16.34 -18.34 -22.62
C SER A 4 15.68 -17.95 -21.32
N ASP A 5 15.94 -16.74 -20.82
CA ASP A 5 15.29 -16.25 -19.63
C ASP A 5 13.77 -16.29 -19.83
N LEU A 6 13.09 -16.86 -18.84
CA LEU A 6 11.63 -16.92 -18.78
C LEU A 6 11.10 -15.53 -18.42
N LEU A 7 9.93 -15.19 -18.94
CA LEU A 7 9.21 -13.98 -18.60
C LEU A 7 8.46 -14.20 -17.29
N THR A 8 8.91 -13.58 -16.20
CA THR A 8 8.27 -13.64 -14.87
C THR A 8 7.23 -12.53 -14.71
N ALA A 9 6.30 -12.69 -13.75
CA ALA A 9 5.37 -11.63 -13.34
C ALA A 9 6.07 -10.29 -13.07
N ASP A 10 7.14 -10.29 -12.26
CA ASP A 10 7.95 -9.09 -11.97
C ASP A 10 8.46 -8.40 -13.25
N ARG A 11 8.84 -9.18 -14.28
CA ARG A 11 9.32 -8.64 -15.54
C ARG A 11 8.16 -8.09 -16.39
N ILE A 12 6.99 -8.72 -16.34
CA ILE A 12 5.78 -8.19 -16.98
C ILE A 12 5.43 -6.82 -16.37
N ASP A 13 5.45 -6.71 -15.04
CA ASP A 13 5.19 -5.47 -14.31
C ASP A 13 6.22 -4.38 -14.63
N GLU A 14 7.51 -4.73 -14.66
CA GLU A 14 8.58 -3.81 -15.04
C GLU A 14 8.38 -3.27 -16.46
N ILE A 15 8.02 -4.14 -17.42
CA ILE A 15 7.74 -3.74 -18.80
C ILE A 15 6.52 -2.81 -18.86
N GLY A 16 5.45 -3.12 -18.12
CA GLY A 16 4.26 -2.27 -18.02
C GLY A 16 4.60 -0.88 -17.49
N ALA A 17 5.40 -0.80 -16.43
CA ALA A 17 5.84 0.47 -15.84
C ALA A 17 6.72 1.30 -16.80
N LEU A 18 7.52 0.65 -17.65
CA LEU A 18 8.35 1.32 -18.65
C LEU A 18 7.53 1.85 -19.84
N GLY A 19 6.42 1.20 -20.18
CA GLY A 19 5.56 1.51 -21.33
C GLY A 19 5.32 3.01 -21.58
N PRO A 20 4.80 3.76 -20.59
CA PRO A 20 4.49 5.19 -20.75
C PRO A 20 5.68 6.09 -21.09
N THR A 21 6.90 5.68 -20.73
CA THR A 21 8.11 6.51 -20.89
C THR A 21 9.09 5.97 -21.94
N SER A 22 8.80 4.80 -22.50
CA SER A 22 9.68 4.15 -23.46
C SER A 22 9.72 4.91 -24.79
N PRO A 23 10.92 5.20 -25.34
CA PRO A 23 11.05 5.74 -26.68
C PRO A 23 10.75 4.69 -27.78
N ASP A 24 10.64 3.41 -27.41
CA ASP A 24 10.30 2.31 -28.32
C ASP A 24 9.28 1.36 -27.64
N PRO A 25 7.99 1.73 -27.61
CA PRO A 25 6.93 0.87 -27.07
C PRO A 25 6.79 -0.46 -27.82
N ALA A 26 7.10 -0.47 -29.12
CA ALA A 26 6.99 -1.67 -29.95
C ALA A 26 7.97 -2.77 -29.55
N ALA A 27 9.18 -2.41 -29.09
CA ALA A 27 10.14 -3.37 -28.56
C ALA A 27 9.64 -4.06 -27.28
N LEU A 28 8.99 -3.30 -26.38
CA LEU A 28 8.40 -3.84 -25.15
C LEU A 28 7.26 -4.81 -25.45
N VAL A 29 6.36 -4.43 -26.37
CA VAL A 29 5.27 -5.30 -26.85
C VAL A 29 5.83 -6.57 -27.48
N ALA A 30 6.87 -6.46 -28.31
CA ALA A 30 7.50 -7.61 -28.96
C ALA A 30 8.18 -8.57 -27.95
N GLU A 31 8.71 -8.04 -26.84
CA GLU A 31 9.26 -8.86 -25.76
C GLU A 31 8.17 -9.73 -25.10
N LEU A 32 7.05 -9.10 -24.70
CA LEU A 32 5.90 -9.76 -24.08
C LEU A 32 5.28 -10.79 -25.02
N VAL A 33 4.86 -10.36 -26.22
CA VAL A 33 4.22 -11.23 -27.21
C VAL A 33 5.16 -12.35 -27.65
N GLY A 34 6.44 -12.06 -27.84
CA GLY A 34 7.45 -13.05 -28.21
C GLY A 34 7.78 -14.05 -27.10
N ALA A 35 7.52 -13.73 -25.83
CA ALA A 35 7.60 -14.70 -24.74
C ALA A 35 6.38 -15.62 -24.73
N VAL A 36 5.18 -15.05 -24.90
CA VAL A 36 3.93 -15.82 -25.03
C VAL A 36 4.00 -16.79 -26.21
N ASP A 37 4.34 -16.30 -27.40
CA ASP A 37 4.43 -17.12 -28.63
C ASP A 37 5.44 -18.26 -28.53
N ALA A 38 6.50 -18.06 -27.75
CA ALA A 38 7.55 -19.05 -27.53
C ALA A 38 7.27 -20.00 -26.36
N GLY A 39 6.16 -19.83 -25.63
CA GLY A 39 5.86 -20.59 -24.42
C GLY A 39 6.89 -20.36 -23.31
N ARG A 40 7.39 -19.12 -23.18
CA ARG A 40 8.43 -18.71 -22.23
C ARG A 40 7.90 -17.88 -21.07
N VAL A 41 6.59 -17.80 -20.90
CA VAL A 41 5.99 -17.24 -19.67
C VAL A 41 6.29 -18.21 -18.53
N ALA A 42 6.81 -17.70 -17.41
CA ALA A 42 7.28 -18.52 -16.30
C ALA A 42 6.12 -19.25 -15.62
N ASP A 43 5.03 -18.53 -15.37
CA ASP A 43 3.74 -19.08 -14.96
C ASP A 43 2.76 -19.04 -16.14
N PRO A 44 2.21 -20.18 -16.59
CA PRO A 44 1.17 -20.18 -17.62
C PRO A 44 -0.04 -19.30 -17.29
N ASP A 45 -0.34 -19.08 -16.01
CA ASP A 45 -1.44 -18.23 -15.56
C ASP A 45 -1.15 -16.72 -15.77
N ASP A 46 0.09 -16.34 -16.08
CA ASP A 46 0.45 -14.96 -16.45
C ASP A 46 0.32 -14.70 -17.97
N THR A 47 -0.12 -15.68 -18.76
CA THR A 47 -0.12 -15.58 -20.23
C THR A 47 -1.06 -14.47 -20.74
N GLY A 48 -2.30 -14.44 -20.23
CA GLY A 48 -3.26 -13.38 -20.57
C GLY A 48 -2.84 -12.05 -19.97
N TYR A 49 -2.29 -12.04 -18.75
CA TYR A 49 -1.75 -10.83 -18.13
C TYR A 49 -0.66 -10.17 -18.98
N ALA A 50 0.32 -10.93 -19.47
CA ALA A 50 1.35 -10.43 -20.38
C ALA A 50 0.78 -9.83 -21.67
N LEU A 51 -0.27 -10.43 -22.23
CA LEU A 51 -0.97 -9.92 -23.40
C LEU A 51 -1.75 -8.62 -23.12
N LEU A 52 -2.34 -8.50 -21.92
CA LEU A 52 -3.04 -7.28 -21.49
C LEU A 52 -2.07 -6.13 -21.26
N VAL A 53 -0.92 -6.37 -20.61
CA VAL A 53 0.13 -5.34 -20.47
C VAL A 53 0.64 -4.89 -21.84
N ALA A 54 0.88 -5.83 -22.76
CA ALA A 54 1.27 -5.49 -24.12
C ALA A 54 0.19 -4.64 -24.83
N ALA A 55 -1.08 -4.96 -24.62
CA ALA A 55 -2.19 -4.22 -25.18
C ALA A 55 -2.33 -2.81 -24.57
N ASP A 56 -2.15 -2.62 -23.25
CA ASP A 56 -2.12 -1.28 -22.61
C ASP A 56 -1.02 -0.39 -23.22
N ILE A 57 0.17 -0.95 -23.44
CA ILE A 57 1.27 -0.23 -24.10
C ILE A 57 0.84 0.25 -25.50
N LEU A 58 0.15 -0.60 -26.27
CA LEU A 58 -0.38 -0.22 -27.59
C LEU A 58 -1.50 0.82 -27.50
N VAL A 59 -2.37 0.74 -26.49
CA VAL A 59 -3.40 1.75 -26.23
C VAL A 59 -2.78 3.13 -26.02
N ARG A 60 -1.73 3.21 -25.21
CA ARG A 60 -0.99 4.46 -24.95
C ARG A 60 -0.24 4.96 -26.18
N ALA A 61 0.24 4.06 -27.04
CA ALA A 61 0.83 4.40 -28.33
C ALA A 61 -0.19 4.85 -29.39
N GLY A 62 -1.49 4.62 -29.15
CA GLY A 62 -2.58 4.95 -30.07
C GLY A 62 -2.93 3.82 -31.05
N ASP A 63 -2.30 2.66 -30.94
CA ASP A 63 -2.47 1.50 -31.83
C ASP A 63 -3.64 0.61 -31.37
N LEU A 64 -4.85 1.17 -31.32
CA LEU A 64 -6.04 0.54 -30.73
C LEU A 64 -6.46 -0.77 -31.41
N ALA A 65 -6.21 -0.91 -32.71
CA ALA A 65 -6.58 -2.12 -33.46
C ALA A 65 -5.69 -3.33 -33.09
N ASP A 66 -4.40 -3.09 -32.86
CA ASP A 66 -3.46 -4.13 -32.45
C ASP A 66 -3.68 -4.46 -30.96
N ALA A 67 -3.97 -3.46 -30.12
CA ALA A 67 -4.41 -3.67 -28.75
C ALA A 67 -5.65 -4.57 -28.69
N LEU A 68 -6.68 -4.29 -29.50
CA LEU A 68 -7.89 -5.12 -29.57
C LEU A 68 -7.59 -6.57 -29.95
N THR A 69 -6.62 -6.78 -30.85
CA THR A 69 -6.18 -8.12 -31.26
C THR A 69 -5.52 -8.87 -30.09
N LEU A 70 -4.65 -8.20 -29.33
CA LEU A 70 -3.99 -8.78 -28.17
C LEU A 70 -4.98 -9.07 -27.03
N THR A 71 -5.91 -8.17 -26.74
CA THR A 71 -6.95 -8.41 -25.73
C THR A 71 -7.87 -9.58 -26.12
N THR A 72 -8.25 -9.67 -27.40
CA THR A 72 -9.03 -10.82 -27.90
C THR A 72 -8.27 -12.13 -27.71
N ARG A 73 -6.96 -12.10 -27.92
CA ARG A 73 -6.10 -13.26 -27.68
C ARG A 73 -5.98 -13.59 -26.20
N ALA A 74 -5.83 -12.61 -25.31
CA ALA A 74 -5.76 -12.83 -23.85
C ALA A 74 -6.98 -13.62 -23.35
N ILE A 75 -8.18 -13.24 -23.80
CA ILE A 75 -9.43 -13.96 -23.49
C ILE A 75 -9.40 -15.41 -24.01
N ALA A 76 -8.83 -15.65 -25.18
CA ALA A 76 -8.75 -16.99 -25.75
C ALA A 76 -7.74 -17.90 -25.02
N GLU A 77 -6.66 -17.33 -24.49
CA GLU A 77 -5.66 -18.05 -23.69
C GLU A 77 -6.18 -18.37 -22.28
N GLN A 78 -7.01 -17.49 -21.69
CA GLN A 78 -7.52 -17.63 -20.32
C GLN A 78 -9.03 -17.35 -20.21
N PRO A 79 -9.90 -18.25 -20.71
CA PRO A 79 -11.34 -17.99 -20.77
C PRO A 79 -12.06 -18.05 -19.41
N GLU A 80 -11.43 -18.60 -18.37
CA GLU A 80 -12.03 -18.72 -17.03
C GLU A 80 -11.75 -17.48 -16.14
N ASP A 81 -10.77 -16.65 -16.52
CA ASP A 81 -10.37 -15.43 -15.82
C ASP A 81 -10.24 -14.27 -16.83
N ASP A 82 -11.36 -13.95 -17.48
CA ASP A 82 -11.39 -13.07 -18.65
C ASP A 82 -12.10 -11.74 -18.40
N ALA A 83 -12.62 -11.48 -17.21
CA ALA A 83 -13.49 -10.32 -16.94
C ALA A 83 -12.78 -8.99 -17.23
N HIS A 84 -11.57 -8.81 -16.70
CA HIS A 84 -10.77 -7.61 -16.97
C HIS A 84 -10.39 -7.49 -18.46
N ALA A 85 -9.99 -8.60 -19.09
CA ALA A 85 -9.69 -8.63 -20.52
C ALA A 85 -10.90 -8.26 -21.39
N ARG A 86 -12.09 -8.79 -21.05
CA ARG A 86 -13.34 -8.47 -21.73
C ARG A 86 -13.76 -7.03 -21.54
N SER A 87 -13.53 -6.45 -20.37
CA SER A 87 -13.75 -5.02 -20.13
C SER A 87 -12.91 -4.17 -21.08
N MET A 88 -11.60 -4.41 -21.09
CA MET A 88 -10.67 -3.68 -21.95
C MET A 88 -11.01 -3.87 -23.43
N ARG A 89 -11.45 -5.07 -23.84
CA ARG A 89 -11.91 -5.34 -25.21
C ARG A 89 -13.15 -4.51 -25.53
N GLY A 90 -14.12 -4.44 -24.61
CA GLY A 90 -15.32 -3.61 -24.70
C GLY A 90 -14.99 -2.13 -24.89
N GLY A 91 -14.10 -1.57 -24.05
CA GLY A 91 -13.63 -0.19 -24.18
C GLY A 91 -12.94 0.09 -25.53
N LEU A 92 -12.09 -0.84 -25.98
CA LEU A 92 -11.42 -0.73 -27.28
C LEU A 92 -12.38 -0.79 -28.47
N LEU A 93 -13.40 -1.66 -28.40
CA LEU A 93 -14.46 -1.72 -29.41
C LEU A 93 -15.17 -0.37 -29.55
N LEU A 94 -15.53 0.26 -28.43
CA LEU A 94 -16.18 1.58 -28.42
C LEU A 94 -15.26 2.66 -29.01
N ARG A 95 -13.99 2.71 -28.59
CA ARG A 95 -13.01 3.68 -29.13
C ARG A 95 -12.72 3.49 -30.62
N LEU A 96 -12.98 2.31 -31.16
CA LEU A 96 -12.92 1.98 -32.59
C LEU A 96 -14.25 2.18 -33.34
N GLY A 97 -15.29 2.69 -32.67
CA GLY A 97 -16.61 2.98 -33.23
C GLY A 97 -17.51 1.75 -33.43
N ARG A 98 -17.21 0.64 -32.75
CA ARG A 98 -18.00 -0.62 -32.78
C ARG A 98 -18.98 -0.65 -31.61
N GLU A 99 -19.89 0.31 -31.61
CA GLU A 99 -20.72 0.66 -30.44
C GLU A 99 -21.59 -0.47 -29.90
N ASP A 100 -22.33 -1.15 -30.79
CA ASP A 100 -23.22 -2.24 -30.38
C ASP A 100 -22.43 -3.40 -29.75
N GLU A 101 -21.24 -3.70 -30.28
CA GLU A 101 -20.41 -4.80 -29.79
C GLU A 101 -19.74 -4.44 -28.46
N GLY A 102 -19.17 -3.23 -28.35
CA GLY A 102 -18.52 -2.77 -27.13
C GLY A 102 -19.48 -2.62 -25.96
N LEU A 103 -20.65 -2.00 -26.18
CA LEU A 103 -21.67 -1.85 -25.13
C LEU A 103 -22.26 -3.20 -24.72
N ALA A 104 -22.50 -4.12 -25.66
CA ALA A 104 -23.00 -5.45 -25.33
C ALA A 104 -22.00 -6.22 -24.44
N GLU A 105 -20.71 -6.09 -24.74
CA GLU A 105 -19.66 -6.73 -23.96
C GLU A 105 -19.55 -6.17 -22.54
N LEU A 106 -19.48 -4.84 -22.38
CA LEU A 106 -19.42 -4.19 -21.07
C LEU A 106 -20.72 -4.40 -20.26
N THR A 107 -21.88 -4.38 -20.92
CA THR A 107 -23.17 -4.60 -20.25
C THR A 107 -23.26 -6.00 -19.64
N ALA A 108 -22.66 -7.01 -20.30
CA ALA A 108 -22.63 -8.37 -19.76
C ALA A 108 -21.80 -8.47 -18.47
N LEU A 109 -20.82 -7.58 -18.27
CA LEU A 109 -19.96 -7.53 -17.08
C LEU A 109 -20.52 -6.61 -15.99
N ARG A 110 -21.49 -5.74 -16.30
CA ARG A 110 -22.11 -4.80 -15.35
C ARG A 110 -22.48 -5.41 -13.98
N PRO A 111 -23.03 -6.65 -13.88
CA PRO A 111 -23.35 -7.23 -12.57
C PRO A 111 -22.15 -7.35 -11.62
N LEU A 112 -20.91 -7.40 -12.14
CA LEU A 112 -19.69 -7.44 -11.32
C LEU A 112 -19.53 -6.20 -10.44
N LEU A 113 -20.04 -5.04 -10.87
CA LEU A 113 -20.05 -3.83 -10.04
C LEU A 113 -20.81 -3.99 -8.72
N GLU A 114 -21.65 -5.02 -8.59
CA GLU A 114 -22.42 -5.32 -7.39
C GLU A 114 -21.89 -6.50 -6.56
N THR A 115 -20.84 -7.19 -7.05
CA THR A 115 -20.35 -8.45 -6.48
C THR A 115 -18.83 -8.58 -6.38
N ASP A 116 -18.09 -7.72 -7.08
CA ASP A 116 -16.63 -7.77 -7.18
C ASP A 116 -16.07 -6.37 -6.84
N PRO A 117 -15.30 -6.23 -5.73
CA PRO A 117 -14.74 -4.95 -5.32
C PRO A 117 -13.77 -4.33 -6.33
N ASP A 118 -13.15 -5.14 -7.18
CA ASP A 118 -12.14 -4.69 -8.14
C ASP A 118 -12.76 -4.28 -9.49
N ALA A 119 -14.06 -4.52 -9.71
CA ALA A 119 -14.74 -4.34 -11.00
C ALA A 119 -14.88 -2.88 -11.48
N THR A 120 -14.34 -1.90 -10.76
CA THR A 120 -14.39 -0.47 -11.16
C THR A 120 -13.67 -0.18 -12.48
N TYR A 121 -12.75 -1.04 -12.93
CA TYR A 121 -12.13 -0.97 -14.26
C TYR A 121 -13.16 -0.89 -15.40
N LEU A 122 -14.35 -1.49 -15.24
CA LEU A 122 -15.45 -1.42 -16.21
C LEU A 122 -15.89 0.01 -16.50
N ILE A 123 -15.86 0.85 -15.47
CA ILE A 123 -16.28 2.25 -15.55
C ILE A 123 -15.20 3.07 -16.23
N ASP A 124 -13.93 2.77 -15.98
CA ASP A 124 -12.80 3.43 -16.64
C ASP A 124 -12.83 3.19 -18.15
N ASP A 125 -12.96 1.94 -18.57
CA ASP A 125 -13.04 1.57 -20.00
C ASP A 125 -14.23 2.26 -20.69
N LEU A 126 -15.38 2.35 -20.01
CA LEU A 126 -16.58 2.98 -20.53
C LEU A 126 -16.43 4.52 -20.61
N ALA A 127 -15.87 5.15 -19.58
CA ALA A 127 -15.66 6.58 -19.50
C ALA A 127 -14.59 7.06 -20.50
N GLU A 128 -13.46 6.35 -20.62
CA GLU A 128 -12.41 6.64 -21.61
C GLU A 128 -12.90 6.52 -23.05
N ALA A 129 -13.86 5.63 -23.30
CA ALA A 129 -14.54 5.52 -24.58
C ALA A 129 -15.55 6.66 -24.86
N GLY A 130 -15.72 7.61 -23.92
CA GLY A 130 -16.61 8.75 -24.06
C GLY A 130 -18.05 8.51 -23.59
N HIS A 131 -18.32 7.37 -22.93
CA HIS A 131 -19.64 7.02 -22.41
C HIS A 131 -19.79 7.39 -20.93
N THR A 132 -19.27 8.55 -20.56
CA THR A 132 -19.21 9.07 -19.18
C THR A 132 -20.59 9.15 -18.50
N GLU A 133 -21.66 9.52 -19.22
CA GLU A 133 -23.01 9.56 -18.66
C GLU A 133 -23.52 8.15 -18.29
N THR A 134 -23.26 7.15 -19.14
CA THR A 134 -23.62 5.76 -18.89
C THR A 134 -22.80 5.17 -17.75
N ALA A 135 -21.51 5.49 -17.68
CA ALA A 135 -20.66 5.12 -16.56
C ALA A 135 -21.19 5.65 -15.22
N LEU A 136 -21.60 6.92 -15.18
CA LEU A 136 -22.22 7.52 -14.00
C LEU A 136 -23.56 6.85 -13.62
N GLU A 137 -24.38 6.48 -14.61
CA GLU A 137 -25.62 5.72 -14.39
C GLU A 137 -25.33 4.35 -13.76
N TRP A 138 -24.33 3.64 -14.27
CA TRP A 138 -23.98 2.30 -13.79
C TRP A 138 -23.43 2.33 -12.37
N LEU A 139 -22.51 3.25 -12.09
CA LEU A 139 -22.00 3.51 -10.74
C LEU A 139 -23.13 3.81 -9.75
N THR A 140 -24.04 4.71 -10.12
CA THR A 140 -25.16 5.10 -9.25
C THR A 140 -26.08 3.90 -8.99
N GLY A 141 -26.40 3.13 -10.03
CA GLY A 141 -27.24 1.94 -9.89
C GLY A 141 -26.62 0.85 -9.00
N ALA A 142 -25.31 0.60 -9.14
CA ALA A 142 -24.59 -0.36 -8.29
C ALA A 142 -24.56 0.09 -6.83
N LEU A 143 -24.27 1.38 -6.59
CA LEU A 143 -24.32 1.96 -5.24
C LEU A 143 -25.70 1.85 -4.59
N ASP A 144 -26.76 2.20 -5.32
CA ASP A 144 -28.13 2.08 -4.83
C ASP A 144 -28.44 0.62 -4.44
N ALA A 145 -28.05 -0.34 -5.28
CA ALA A 145 -28.28 -1.76 -5.05
C ALA A 145 -27.54 -2.29 -3.82
N ILE A 146 -26.25 -1.98 -3.68
CA ILE A 146 -25.44 -2.42 -2.54
C ILE A 146 -25.92 -1.75 -1.24
N LEU A 147 -26.20 -0.45 -1.24
CA LEU A 147 -26.67 0.26 -0.04
C LEU A 147 -28.03 -0.25 0.45
N GLU A 148 -28.94 -0.60 -0.47
CA GLU A 148 -30.21 -1.23 -0.10
C GLU A 148 -29.99 -2.64 0.48
N ARG A 149 -29.11 -3.43 -0.15
CA ARG A 149 -28.73 -4.76 0.31
C ARG A 149 -28.16 -4.71 1.75
N THR A 150 -27.15 -3.88 2.00
CA THR A 150 -26.54 -3.70 3.32
C THR A 150 -27.55 -3.21 4.37
N ARG A 151 -28.50 -2.34 3.99
CA ARG A 151 -29.55 -1.86 4.91
C ARG A 151 -30.50 -2.97 5.37
N THR A 152 -30.78 -3.93 4.48
CA THR A 152 -31.76 -5.00 4.74
C THR A 152 -31.16 -6.20 5.45
N GLN A 153 -29.85 -6.42 5.36
CA GLN A 153 -29.17 -7.61 5.85
C GLN A 153 -28.38 -7.39 7.15
N GLN A 154 -29.11 -7.21 8.26
CA GLN A 154 -28.53 -6.94 9.60
C GLN A 154 -27.74 -8.12 10.23
N HIS A 155 -27.61 -9.25 9.55
CA HIS A 155 -27.03 -10.49 10.09
C HIS A 155 -26.04 -11.18 9.13
N GLU A 156 -25.39 -10.41 8.25
CA GLU A 156 -24.29 -10.93 7.43
C GLU A 156 -23.01 -11.12 8.24
N SER A 157 -22.13 -12.00 7.76
CA SER A 157 -20.79 -12.20 8.33
C SER A 157 -19.97 -10.92 8.24
N GLU A 158 -18.95 -10.79 9.10
CA GLU A 158 -17.99 -9.69 9.06
C GLU A 158 -17.34 -9.59 7.67
N ASP A 159 -16.87 -10.71 7.10
CA ASP A 159 -16.28 -10.74 5.74
C ASP A 159 -17.21 -10.14 4.67
N ALA A 160 -18.52 -10.42 4.73
CA ALA A 160 -19.48 -9.91 3.75
C ALA A 160 -19.75 -8.42 3.95
N GLN A 161 -19.68 -7.94 5.19
CA GLN A 161 -19.78 -6.52 5.52
C GLN A 161 -18.53 -5.77 5.04
N ASP A 162 -17.34 -6.35 5.18
CA ASP A 162 -16.07 -5.77 4.73
C ASP A 162 -16.01 -5.70 3.20
N GLU A 163 -16.41 -6.75 2.49
CA GLU A 163 -16.55 -6.74 1.02
C GLU A 163 -17.55 -5.66 0.56
N ALA A 164 -18.71 -5.57 1.21
CA ALA A 164 -19.69 -4.53 0.90
C ALA A 164 -19.14 -3.12 1.17
N ALA A 165 -18.39 -2.93 2.25
CA ALA A 165 -17.75 -1.65 2.56
C ALA A 165 -16.68 -1.29 1.52
N ALA A 166 -15.86 -2.25 1.08
CA ALA A 166 -14.86 -2.06 0.03
C ALA A 166 -15.52 -1.66 -1.31
N MET A 167 -16.60 -2.36 -1.70
CA MET A 167 -17.38 -2.01 -2.89
C MET A 167 -17.98 -0.60 -2.78
N ILE A 168 -18.64 -0.25 -1.66
CA ILE A 168 -19.21 1.09 -1.45
C ILE A 168 -18.11 2.16 -1.52
N TYR A 169 -16.95 1.92 -0.91
CA TYR A 169 -15.82 2.84 -0.97
C TYR A 169 -15.38 3.05 -2.42
N GLY A 170 -14.99 2.00 -3.14
CA GLY A 170 -14.48 2.11 -4.51
C GLY A 170 -15.47 2.79 -5.46
N LEU A 171 -16.74 2.38 -5.43
CA LEU A 171 -17.78 2.94 -6.28
C LEU A 171 -18.10 4.40 -5.95
N THR A 172 -18.12 4.79 -4.67
CA THR A 172 -18.37 6.20 -4.29
C THR A 172 -17.22 7.11 -4.70
N GLN A 173 -15.97 6.68 -4.53
CA GLN A 173 -14.80 7.46 -4.98
C GLN A 173 -14.82 7.62 -6.49
N ARG A 174 -14.99 6.53 -7.25
CA ARG A 174 -14.93 6.64 -8.71
C ARG A 174 -16.08 7.48 -9.27
N ARG A 175 -17.25 7.41 -8.66
CA ARG A 175 -18.40 8.28 -8.99
C ARG A 175 -18.10 9.74 -8.73
N HIS A 176 -17.50 10.05 -7.58
CA HIS A 176 -17.13 11.40 -7.20
C HIS A 176 -16.13 12.00 -8.20
N ASP A 177 -15.07 11.27 -8.52
CA ASP A 177 -14.05 11.68 -9.49
C ASP A 177 -14.68 11.96 -10.87
N LEU A 178 -15.53 11.04 -11.36
CA LEU A 178 -16.18 11.18 -12.66
C LEU A 178 -17.10 12.41 -12.73
N ARG A 179 -17.82 12.71 -11.65
CA ARG A 179 -18.68 13.91 -11.57
C ARG A 179 -17.88 15.19 -11.54
N GLU A 180 -16.73 15.19 -10.87
CA GLU A 180 -15.79 16.31 -10.88
C GLU A 180 -15.25 16.55 -12.29
N GLU A 181 -14.82 15.50 -13.00
CA GLU A 181 -14.39 15.56 -14.40
C GLU A 181 -15.46 16.16 -15.32
N MET A 182 -16.74 15.84 -15.05
CA MET A 182 -17.90 16.40 -15.77
C MET A 182 -18.27 17.83 -15.35
N GLY A 183 -17.66 18.38 -14.29
CA GLY A 183 -18.00 19.68 -13.73
C GLY A 183 -19.40 19.76 -13.09
N LEU A 184 -19.90 18.62 -12.59
CA LEU A 184 -21.20 18.54 -11.93
C LEU A 184 -21.11 19.05 -10.48
N PRO A 185 -22.19 19.64 -9.94
CA PRO A 185 -22.22 20.05 -8.53
C PRO A 185 -22.23 18.81 -7.61
N HIS A 186 -21.57 18.90 -6.46
CA HIS A 186 -21.57 17.84 -5.45
C HIS A 186 -22.99 17.45 -5.01
N ASP A 187 -23.22 16.16 -4.81
CA ASP A 187 -24.42 15.57 -4.24
C ASP A 187 -24.16 14.73 -2.97
N ASP A 188 -25.18 14.01 -2.49
CA ASP A 188 -25.10 13.23 -1.25
C ASP A 188 -24.11 12.05 -1.34
N TYR A 189 -23.91 11.48 -2.53
CA TYR A 189 -22.92 10.42 -2.76
C TYR A 189 -21.51 10.99 -2.76
N ASP A 190 -21.31 12.19 -3.30
CA ASP A 190 -20.03 12.89 -3.26
C ASP A 190 -19.66 13.23 -1.80
N ASN A 191 -20.63 13.69 -0.99
CA ASN A 191 -20.45 13.89 0.45
C ASN A 191 -20.17 12.58 1.21
N LEU A 192 -20.65 11.43 0.73
CA LEU A 192 -20.33 10.12 1.29
C LEU A 192 -18.89 9.71 0.93
N ALA A 193 -18.49 9.91 -0.32
CA ALA A 193 -17.13 9.65 -0.81
C ALA A 193 -16.09 10.41 0.03
N ASP A 194 -16.29 11.72 0.23
CA ASP A 194 -15.42 12.57 1.04
C ASP A 194 -15.31 12.08 2.49
N ARG A 195 -16.43 11.71 3.11
CA ARG A 195 -16.43 11.18 4.49
C ARG A 195 -15.71 9.85 4.62
N LEU A 196 -15.91 8.95 3.66
CA LEU A 196 -15.24 7.65 3.64
C LEU A 196 -13.74 7.80 3.40
N ARG A 197 -13.33 8.70 2.50
CA ARG A 197 -11.92 9.03 2.27
C ARG A 197 -11.27 9.56 3.54
N ALA A 198 -11.89 10.56 4.18
CA ALA A 198 -11.38 11.11 5.43
C ALA A 198 -11.30 10.08 6.58
N ALA A 199 -12.28 9.18 6.68
CA ALA A 199 -12.25 8.09 7.66
C ALA A 199 -11.12 7.09 7.38
N SER A 200 -10.91 6.74 6.11
CA SER A 200 -9.80 5.87 5.69
C SER A 200 -8.44 6.51 5.98
N ASP A 201 -8.25 7.78 5.60
CA ASP A 201 -7.01 8.52 5.85
C ASP A 201 -6.71 8.63 7.36
N HIS A 202 -7.74 8.84 8.18
CA HIS A 202 -7.58 8.84 9.63
C HIS A 202 -7.22 7.45 10.17
N ALA A 203 -7.85 6.38 9.66
CA ALA A 203 -7.54 5.02 10.07
C ALA A 203 -6.10 4.63 9.68
N LEU A 204 -5.68 4.93 8.44
CA LEU A 204 -4.31 4.72 7.98
C LEU A 204 -3.30 5.56 8.76
N GLY A 205 -3.61 6.81 9.04
CA GLY A 205 -2.78 7.67 9.89
C GLY A 205 -2.68 7.19 11.34
N ALA A 206 -3.68 6.46 11.84
CA ALA A 206 -3.61 5.82 13.16
C ALA A 206 -2.82 4.50 13.15
N LEU A 207 -2.51 3.94 11.98
CA LEU A 207 -1.63 2.78 11.81
C LEU A 207 -0.17 3.20 11.54
N ASP A 208 0.06 4.49 11.27
CA ASP A 208 1.39 5.07 11.19
C ASP A 208 1.89 5.31 12.63
N ASP A 209 2.46 4.27 13.25
CA ASP A 209 3.05 4.29 14.62
C ASP A 209 4.27 5.24 14.75
N GLY A 210 4.50 6.13 13.78
CA GLY A 210 5.69 6.98 13.74
C GLY A 210 6.97 6.15 13.57
N PRO A 211 8.15 6.77 13.74
CA PRO A 211 9.41 6.03 13.74
C PRO A 211 9.38 4.96 14.83
N ALA A 212 9.75 3.71 14.55
CA ALA A 212 9.89 2.71 15.61
C ALA A 212 11.04 3.11 16.55
N THR A 213 10.69 3.65 17.72
CA THR A 213 11.65 4.21 18.68
C THR A 213 11.95 3.24 19.81
N LEU A 214 13.21 3.25 20.27
CA LEU A 214 13.59 2.55 21.50
C LEU A 214 13.90 3.56 22.60
N LEU A 215 13.36 3.30 23.79
CA LEU A 215 13.70 4.03 25.00
C LEU A 215 15.17 3.77 25.38
N PHE A 216 15.94 4.85 25.50
CA PHE A 216 17.32 4.80 25.95
C PHE A 216 17.55 5.70 27.17
N TRP A 217 18.13 5.13 28.21
CA TRP A 217 18.61 5.85 29.38
C TRP A 217 20.04 6.40 29.18
N PRO A 218 20.25 7.72 29.14
CA PRO A 218 21.58 8.32 29.24
C PRO A 218 22.28 7.86 30.53
N ARG A 219 23.62 7.88 30.55
CA ARG A 219 24.40 7.30 31.65
C ARG A 219 23.96 7.74 33.05
N ALA A 220 23.80 9.05 33.23
CA ALA A 220 23.37 9.59 34.53
C ALA A 220 21.99 9.08 34.94
N GLU A 221 21.06 9.02 33.99
CA GLU A 221 19.69 8.55 34.21
C GLU A 221 19.63 7.05 34.44
N PHE A 222 20.45 6.25 33.74
CA PHE A 222 20.52 4.80 33.94
C PHE A 222 21.01 4.44 35.35
N ASP A 223 22.07 5.11 35.81
CA ASP A 223 22.59 4.92 37.16
C ASP A 223 21.55 5.35 38.22
N GLU A 224 20.84 6.45 37.98
CA GLU A 224 19.77 6.91 38.87
C GLU A 224 18.54 5.98 38.86
N LEU A 225 18.15 5.46 37.69
CA LEU A 225 17.00 4.58 37.48
C LEU A 225 17.11 3.34 38.38
N LEU A 226 18.28 2.66 38.32
CA LEU A 226 18.51 1.44 39.09
C LEU A 226 18.67 1.69 40.59
N VAL A 227 19.07 2.90 40.99
CA VAL A 227 19.10 3.30 42.41
C VAL A 227 17.69 3.58 42.92
N ARG A 228 16.88 4.31 42.15
CA ARG A 228 15.52 4.71 42.52
C ARG A 228 14.55 3.54 42.51
N TRP A 229 14.68 2.65 41.52
CA TRP A 229 13.83 1.49 41.32
C TRP A 229 14.66 0.20 41.13
N PRO A 230 15.17 -0.39 42.22
CA PRO A 230 16.01 -1.58 42.15
C PRO A 230 15.34 -2.82 41.53
N ALA A 231 13.99 -2.85 41.47
CA ALA A 231 13.24 -3.92 40.81
C ALA A 231 13.58 -4.06 39.32
N LEU A 232 13.96 -2.94 38.67
CA LEU A 232 14.35 -2.90 37.25
C LEU A 232 15.71 -3.57 36.97
N ALA A 233 16.50 -3.90 37.99
CA ALA A 233 17.79 -4.57 37.81
C ALA A 233 17.66 -5.99 37.20
N GLY A 234 16.46 -6.58 37.19
CA GLY A 234 16.17 -7.83 36.48
C GLY A 234 15.93 -7.65 34.99
N SER A 235 15.51 -6.45 34.57
CA SER A 235 15.10 -6.14 33.18
C SER A 235 16.18 -5.38 32.41
N TYR A 236 17.10 -4.70 33.10
CA TYR A 236 18.22 -3.98 32.49
C TYR A 236 19.56 -4.69 32.69
N PRO A 237 20.54 -4.48 31.79
CA PRO A 237 21.89 -5.00 31.96
C PRO A 237 22.61 -4.45 33.20
N THR A 238 23.69 -5.09 33.61
CA THR A 238 24.42 -4.73 34.84
C THR A 238 25.28 -3.48 34.72
N THR A 239 25.64 -3.10 33.49
CA THR A 239 26.44 -1.91 33.22
C THR A 239 25.81 -1.07 32.12
N TRP A 240 26.03 0.24 32.19
CA TRP A 240 25.54 1.15 31.16
C TRP A 240 26.11 0.87 29.77
N ASP A 241 27.35 0.37 29.69
CA ASP A 241 27.94 0.01 28.39
C ASP A 241 27.27 -1.22 27.76
N GLU A 242 26.79 -2.18 28.58
CA GLU A 242 25.96 -3.30 28.11
C GLU A 242 24.58 -2.84 27.66
N HIS A 243 23.92 -1.97 28.43
CA HIS A 243 22.64 -1.33 28.05
C HIS A 243 22.73 -0.65 26.69
N ARG A 244 23.75 0.19 26.51
CA ARG A 244 24.03 0.86 25.23
C ARG A 244 24.29 -0.12 24.09
N ALA A 245 25.04 -1.20 24.32
CA ALA A 245 25.31 -2.19 23.30
C ALA A 245 24.06 -3.02 22.93
N GLN A 246 23.18 -3.28 23.90
CA GLN A 246 21.92 -3.98 23.69
C GLN A 246 20.98 -3.18 22.79
N VAL A 247 20.81 -1.87 23.06
CA VAL A 247 19.97 -0.99 22.24
C VAL A 247 20.51 -0.86 20.81
N GLU A 248 21.83 -0.69 20.64
CA GLU A 248 22.45 -0.70 19.31
C GLU A 248 22.17 -1.98 18.53
N ARG A 249 22.28 -3.15 19.20
CA ARG A 249 22.04 -4.46 18.60
C ARG A 249 20.57 -4.65 18.22
N ALA A 250 19.65 -4.20 19.08
CA ALA A 250 18.22 -4.26 18.80
C ALA A 250 17.86 -3.48 17.52
N LEU A 251 18.37 -2.24 17.40
CA LEU A 251 18.17 -1.40 16.21
C LEU A 251 18.82 -2.00 14.96
N ALA A 252 20.02 -2.56 15.08
CA ALA A 252 20.69 -3.24 13.97
C ALA A 252 19.91 -4.47 13.49
N ASN A 253 19.41 -5.30 14.41
CA ASN A 253 18.58 -6.46 14.07
C ASN A 253 17.26 -6.04 13.40
N ALA A 254 16.60 -4.98 13.91
CA ALA A 254 15.37 -4.46 13.31
C ALA A 254 15.61 -3.98 11.87
N ALA A 255 16.71 -3.25 11.63
CA ALA A 255 17.09 -2.82 10.29
C ALA A 255 17.41 -4.00 9.36
N GLU A 256 18.06 -5.06 9.85
CA GLU A 256 18.29 -6.28 9.06
C GLU A 256 16.99 -7.02 8.68
N LEU A 257 15.96 -6.89 9.52
CA LEU A 257 14.61 -7.43 9.26
C LEU A 257 13.76 -6.52 8.36
N GLY A 258 14.29 -5.38 7.91
CA GLY A 258 13.62 -4.48 6.98
C GLY A 258 12.86 -3.32 7.62
N ALA A 259 12.97 -3.10 8.93
CA ALA A 259 12.36 -1.94 9.57
C ALA A 259 13.01 -0.64 9.08
N THR A 260 12.18 0.32 8.68
CA THR A 260 12.58 1.68 8.29
C THR A 260 12.31 2.66 9.42
N ASP A 261 12.88 3.87 9.31
CA ASP A 261 12.62 4.99 10.24
C ASP A 261 12.85 4.69 11.73
N LEU A 262 13.90 3.92 12.04
CA LEU A 262 14.26 3.61 13.43
C LEU A 262 14.77 4.85 14.19
N GLY A 263 14.40 4.94 15.46
CA GLY A 263 14.76 6.07 16.32
C GLY A 263 15.15 5.67 17.74
N VAL A 264 15.74 6.62 18.46
CA VAL A 264 16.01 6.49 19.89
C VAL A 264 15.46 7.71 20.62
N VAL A 265 14.63 7.47 21.64
CA VAL A 265 14.14 8.50 22.57
C VAL A 265 14.90 8.42 23.89
N ALA A 266 15.30 9.59 24.42
CA ALA A 266 16.08 9.65 25.65
C ALA A 266 15.16 9.82 26.87
N GLY A 267 15.08 8.79 27.71
CA GLY A 267 14.30 8.83 28.95
C GLY A 267 15.00 9.60 30.08
N SER A 268 14.22 10.12 31.02
CA SER A 268 14.73 10.66 32.30
C SER A 268 13.96 10.11 33.49
N VAL A 269 14.66 9.87 34.60
CA VAL A 269 14.06 9.29 35.81
C VAL A 269 12.95 10.19 36.38
N ALA A 270 13.16 11.51 36.30
CA ALA A 270 12.14 12.48 36.68
C ALA A 270 10.93 12.44 35.72
N GLY A 271 11.16 12.28 34.42
CA GLY A 271 10.11 12.16 33.42
C GLY A 271 9.24 10.93 33.64
N LEU A 272 9.87 9.75 33.79
CA LEU A 272 9.15 8.50 34.08
C LEU A 272 8.37 8.59 35.40
N ALA A 273 8.97 9.16 36.45
CA ALA A 273 8.27 9.33 37.72
C ALA A 273 7.03 10.23 37.59
N SER A 274 7.14 11.32 36.83
CA SER A 274 6.02 12.23 36.57
C SER A 274 4.94 11.57 35.72
N PHE A 275 5.34 10.78 34.71
CA PHE A 275 4.43 10.04 33.84
C PHE A 275 3.63 9.01 34.64
N ALA A 276 4.32 8.16 35.39
CA ALA A 276 3.69 7.13 36.21
C ALA A 276 2.76 7.73 37.29
N GLU A 277 3.12 8.86 37.89
CA GLU A 277 2.24 9.56 38.85
C GLU A 277 0.95 10.07 38.18
N GLN A 278 1.04 10.62 36.97
CA GLN A 278 -0.12 11.12 36.22
C GLN A 278 -1.04 9.97 35.74
N ALA A 279 -0.44 8.88 35.28
CA ALA A 279 -1.15 7.68 34.83
C ALA A 279 -1.67 6.81 35.99
N ALA A 280 -1.21 7.07 37.23
CA ALA A 280 -1.43 6.23 38.41
C ALA A 280 -0.95 4.77 38.22
N SER A 281 0.18 4.60 37.52
CA SER A 281 0.79 3.31 37.16
C SER A 281 2.09 3.05 37.93
N ASP A 282 2.60 1.81 37.90
CA ASP A 282 3.89 1.46 38.50
C ASP A 282 5.04 1.79 37.53
N PRO A 283 5.99 2.68 37.87
CA PRO A 283 7.13 3.02 37.00
C PRO A 283 8.09 1.85 36.74
N THR A 284 7.88 0.69 37.36
CA THR A 284 8.66 -0.52 37.15
C THR A 284 7.98 -1.57 36.26
N ASP A 285 6.72 -1.35 35.90
CA ASP A 285 5.99 -2.20 34.96
C ASP A 285 6.43 -1.93 33.51
N GLU A 286 6.52 -3.00 32.72
CA GLU A 286 6.95 -2.96 31.30
C GLU A 286 6.01 -2.08 30.46
N GLU A 287 4.70 -2.25 30.61
CA GLU A 287 3.67 -1.44 29.93
C GLU A 287 3.83 0.06 30.24
N THR A 288 4.18 0.43 31.47
CA THR A 288 4.39 1.85 31.84
C THR A 288 5.67 2.42 31.22
N LEU A 289 6.70 1.59 31.01
CA LEU A 289 7.93 2.01 30.34
C LEU A 289 7.72 2.20 28.84
N ASP A 290 6.92 1.34 28.21
CA ASP A 290 6.56 1.43 26.80
C ASP A 290 5.68 2.67 26.55
N GLU A 291 4.59 2.85 27.31
CA GLU A 291 3.75 4.06 27.19
C GLU A 291 4.53 5.35 27.48
N TYR A 292 5.50 5.29 28.40
CA TYR A 292 6.40 6.43 28.64
C TYR A 292 7.29 6.69 27.42
N ALA A 293 7.81 5.66 26.74
CA ALA A 293 8.61 5.82 25.53
C ALA A 293 7.81 6.50 24.43
N ASP A 294 6.57 6.04 24.17
CA ASP A 294 5.66 6.61 23.18
C ASP A 294 5.36 8.09 23.48
N SER A 295 5.18 8.44 24.76
CA SER A 295 4.97 9.84 25.17
C SER A 295 6.14 10.77 24.85
N LEU A 296 7.34 10.23 24.60
CA LEU A 296 8.53 11.00 24.26
C LEU A 296 8.67 11.24 22.74
N ASP A 297 7.88 10.58 21.89
CA ASP A 297 8.00 10.75 20.44
C ASP A 297 7.65 12.17 19.99
N GLU A 298 6.79 12.88 20.73
CA GLU A 298 6.51 14.30 20.52
C GLU A 298 7.75 15.22 20.70
N VAL A 299 8.77 14.76 21.43
CA VAL A 299 10.03 15.49 21.68
C VAL A 299 11.02 15.33 20.52
N GLY A 300 10.77 14.38 19.62
CA GLY A 300 11.55 14.12 18.41
C GLY A 300 12.71 13.14 18.65
N PRO A 301 12.63 11.88 18.16
CA PRO A 301 13.69 10.90 18.36
C PRO A 301 14.97 11.25 17.61
N VAL A 302 16.10 10.75 18.12
CA VAL A 302 17.34 10.76 17.35
C VAL A 302 17.28 9.62 16.34
N THR A 303 17.26 9.96 15.05
CA THR A 303 17.25 8.99 13.95
C THR A 303 18.43 8.02 14.04
N TRP A 304 18.15 6.74 13.83
CA TRP A 304 19.13 5.66 13.78
C TRP A 304 19.07 4.91 12.43
N PRO A 305 20.21 4.64 11.79
CA PRO A 305 21.55 5.02 12.19
C PRO A 305 21.81 6.51 11.92
N PRO A 306 22.45 7.24 12.86
CA PRO A 306 22.92 8.59 12.56
C PRO A 306 23.92 8.56 11.40
N GLY A 307 24.11 9.71 10.72
CA GLY A 307 25.19 9.83 9.77
C GLY A 307 26.54 9.53 10.43
N ARG A 308 27.45 8.88 9.70
CA ARG A 308 28.72 8.36 10.26
C ARG A 308 29.58 9.42 10.99
N ASN A 309 29.44 10.69 10.64
CA ASN A 309 30.17 11.80 11.24
C ASN A 309 29.36 12.62 12.25
N ASP A 310 28.07 12.32 12.41
CA ASP A 310 27.15 13.04 13.28
C ASP A 310 27.34 12.62 14.73
N ALA A 311 26.73 13.38 15.64
CA ALA A 311 26.72 13.05 17.05
C ALA A 311 26.10 11.67 17.26
N CYS A 312 26.73 10.86 18.10
CA CYS A 312 26.23 9.53 18.42
C CYS A 312 24.92 9.62 19.20
N TRP A 313 23.94 8.79 18.82
CA TRP A 313 22.61 8.71 19.45
C TRP A 313 22.65 8.47 20.97
N CYS A 314 23.71 7.85 21.50
CA CYS A 314 23.86 7.59 22.94
C CYS A 314 24.16 8.83 23.80
N GLY A 315 24.16 10.04 23.21
CA GLY A 315 24.39 11.29 23.93
C GLY A 315 25.85 11.59 24.30
N SER A 316 26.81 10.75 23.87
CA SER A 316 28.24 10.92 24.21
C SER A 316 28.91 12.15 23.60
N GLY A 317 28.28 12.82 22.63
CA GLY A 317 28.85 13.93 21.85
C GLY A 317 29.98 13.53 20.89
N ALA A 318 30.47 12.28 20.94
CA ALA A 318 31.44 11.77 19.99
C ALA A 318 30.78 11.43 18.63
N LYS A 319 31.58 11.42 17.56
CA LYS A 319 31.11 11.01 16.23
C LYS A 319 30.65 9.55 16.24
N TYR A 320 29.51 9.23 15.63
CA TYR A 320 28.94 7.88 15.61
C TYR A 320 29.95 6.79 15.17
N LYS A 321 30.74 7.03 14.11
CA LYS A 321 31.79 6.12 13.65
C LYS A 321 32.90 5.80 14.65
N LYS A 322 33.03 6.57 15.73
CA LYS A 322 34.01 6.38 16.81
C LYS A 322 33.37 5.96 18.13
N CYS A 323 32.04 5.90 18.17
CA CYS A 323 31.27 5.59 19.37
C CYS A 323 30.47 4.28 19.22
N CYS A 324 29.17 4.32 18.94
CA CYS A 324 28.37 3.08 18.89
C CYS A 324 28.62 2.23 17.62
N LEU A 325 28.88 2.84 16.46
CA LEU A 325 29.00 2.10 15.18
C LEU A 325 30.06 0.96 15.16
N PRO A 326 31.26 1.09 15.76
CA PRO A 326 32.20 -0.04 15.80
C PRO A 326 31.75 -1.19 16.70
N ARG A 327 30.89 -0.92 17.69
CA ARG A 327 30.50 -1.85 18.74
C ARG A 327 29.24 -2.66 18.39
N SER A 328 28.58 -2.34 17.28
CA SER A 328 27.50 -3.14 16.69
C SER A 328 28.01 -4.32 15.86
N ARG A 329 29.31 -4.38 15.59
CA ARG A 329 29.96 -5.35 14.69
C ARG A 329 30.77 -6.41 15.43
N ASP A 330 30.85 -6.30 16.76
CA ASP A 330 31.51 -7.24 17.68
C ASP A 330 30.46 -8.10 18.38
#